data_AF-A0A3B4TFS3-F1
#
_entry.id   AF-A0A3B4TFS3-F1
#
_cell.length_a   1.000
_cell.length_b   1.000
_cell.length_c   1.000
_cell.angle_alpha   90.00
_cell.angle_beta   90.00
_cell.angle_gamma   90.00
#
_symmetry.space_group_name_H-M   'P 1'
#
loop_
_entity.id
_entity.type
_entity.pdbx_description
1 polymer ?
#
loop_
_entity_poly.entity_id
_entity_poly.type
_entity_poly.pdbx_seq_one_letter_code
_entity_poly.pdbx_strand_id
1 'polypeptide(L)'
;HNGTDGLPGMNGPPGADGKRGKKGNLLLFCFSSECLIKSLINPRNVTKMESTFGTWMKDTAQLNDERIWVAEHFSGRVVKEYASIASFENNSSDVVDVRKFYYGCGHTVHNGSFYYHMAGSSSIARFDFHTRKLHTLSIDNALHHSLAYLLYNSKTYFKFAADENGLWLIFASSVDDSITVAQLDQKTFSVTSYINTTYPRTKAGNAFIACGVLYVTDTKDTRVTFAFDLLKGKPVNVTFDLRSPGGVLAMLSYSPKDRHLYVWDQSYVRLYVVHFINDE
;
A
#
# COMPACT_ATOMS: atom_id res chain seq x y z
N HIS A 1 -47.46 52.75 -38.37
CA HIS A 1 -46.27 53.42 -38.93
C HIS A 1 -45.05 52.56 -38.64
N ASN A 2 -44.45 51.98 -39.69
CA ASN A 2 -43.21 51.21 -39.60
C ASN A 2 -42.05 52.12 -39.17
N GLY A 3 -41.48 51.86 -38.01
CA GLY A 3 -40.22 52.46 -37.55
C GLY A 3 -39.05 51.62 -38.05
N THR A 4 -38.12 52.27 -38.73
CA THR A 4 -36.89 51.73 -39.30
C THR A 4 -35.88 51.34 -38.22
N ASP A 5 -35.28 50.15 -38.34
CA ASP A 5 -34.17 49.70 -37.49
C ASP A 5 -32.89 50.50 -37.79
N GLY A 6 -32.34 51.11 -36.73
CA GLY A 6 -31.07 51.83 -36.78
C GLY A 6 -29.85 50.89 -36.79
N LEU A 7 -28.78 51.32 -37.45
CA LEU A 7 -27.53 50.58 -37.58
C LEU A 7 -26.85 50.30 -36.22
N PRO A 8 -26.23 49.12 -36.00
CA PRO A 8 -25.51 48.84 -34.75
C PRO A 8 -24.22 49.67 -34.64
N GLY A 9 -23.98 50.24 -33.46
CA GLY A 9 -22.75 50.95 -33.12
C GLY A 9 -21.52 50.03 -33.03
N MET A 10 -20.33 50.61 -33.26
CA MET A 10 -19.05 49.89 -33.25
C MET A 10 -18.69 49.34 -31.86
N ASN A 11 -18.06 48.15 -31.85
CA ASN A 11 -17.56 47.50 -30.63
C ASN A 11 -16.48 48.34 -29.94
N GLY A 12 -16.63 48.53 -28.63
CA GLY A 12 -15.63 49.20 -27.78
C GLY A 12 -14.37 48.34 -27.58
N PRO A 13 -13.24 48.96 -27.15
CA PRO A 13 -11.98 48.26 -26.98
C PRO A 13 -12.03 47.28 -25.79
N PRO A 14 -11.21 46.20 -25.79
CA PRO A 14 -11.17 45.22 -24.71
C PRO A 14 -10.69 45.84 -23.40
N GLY A 15 -11.36 45.50 -22.29
CA GLY A 15 -10.95 45.90 -20.94
C GLY A 15 -9.67 45.18 -20.49
N ALA A 16 -8.87 45.87 -19.68
CA ALA A 16 -7.58 45.39 -19.18
C ALA A 16 -7.69 44.13 -18.29
N ASP A 17 -6.66 43.28 -18.36
CA ASP A 17 -6.58 41.99 -17.67
C ASP A 17 -6.72 42.10 -16.14
N GLY A 18 -7.73 41.43 -15.61
CA GLY A 18 -7.98 41.29 -14.19
C GLY A 18 -6.96 40.37 -13.50
N LYS A 19 -6.31 40.86 -12.45
CA LYS A 19 -5.43 40.08 -11.57
C LYS A 19 -6.17 38.88 -10.97
N ARG A 20 -5.76 37.68 -11.37
CA ARG A 20 -6.29 36.42 -10.83
C ARG A 20 -5.78 36.21 -9.40
N GLY A 21 -6.72 36.18 -8.45
CA GLY A 21 -6.48 35.92 -7.03
C GLY A 21 -6.04 34.48 -6.77
N LYS A 22 -5.15 34.32 -5.78
CA LYS A 22 -4.75 33.04 -5.17
C LYS A 22 -5.95 32.41 -4.45
N LYS A 23 -6.38 31.21 -4.86
CA LYS A 23 -7.15 30.27 -4.02
C LYS A 23 -6.95 28.82 -4.47
N GLY A 24 -6.64 27.96 -3.50
CA GLY A 24 -6.93 26.53 -3.53
C GLY A 24 -5.72 25.62 -3.72
N ASN A 25 -5.15 25.13 -2.61
CA ASN A 25 -4.40 23.87 -2.60
C ASN A 25 -5.35 22.75 -3.04
N LEU A 26 -5.39 22.47 -4.32
CA LEU A 26 -5.94 21.23 -4.85
C LEU A 26 -4.78 20.26 -4.91
N LEU A 27 -4.85 19.20 -4.09
CA LEU A 27 -3.95 18.05 -4.13
C LEU A 27 -3.73 17.64 -5.59
N LEU A 28 -2.52 17.92 -6.07
CA LEU A 28 -2.06 17.51 -7.39
C LEU A 28 -1.94 15.99 -7.34
N PHE A 29 -2.97 15.28 -7.80
CA PHE A 29 -2.87 13.86 -8.11
C PHE A 29 -1.68 13.71 -9.06
N CYS A 30 -0.63 13.02 -8.61
CA CYS A 30 0.59 12.84 -9.36
C CYS A 30 0.32 11.87 -10.53
N PHE A 31 -0.26 12.40 -11.61
CA PHE A 31 -0.41 11.71 -12.90
C PHE A 31 0.83 11.93 -13.80
N SER A 32 1.99 12.26 -13.22
CA SER A 32 3.21 12.41 -13.98
C SER A 32 3.94 11.07 -14.09
N SER A 33 4.32 10.73 -15.32
CA SER A 33 4.95 9.50 -15.81
C SER A 33 6.29 9.11 -15.16
N GLU A 34 6.70 9.72 -14.04
CA GLU A 34 7.98 9.49 -13.36
C GLU A 34 7.87 9.51 -11.81
N CYS A 35 6.81 8.93 -11.22
CA CYS A 35 6.72 8.74 -9.76
C CYS A 35 7.58 7.53 -9.28
N LEU A 36 8.89 7.59 -9.53
CA LEU A 36 9.86 6.58 -9.06
C LEU A 36 10.52 7.03 -7.76
N ILE A 37 10.75 6.09 -6.84
CA ILE A 37 11.41 6.36 -5.57
C ILE A 37 12.91 6.50 -5.79
N LYS A 38 13.49 7.60 -5.30
CA LYS A 38 14.93 7.88 -5.31
C LYS A 38 15.61 7.34 -4.06
N SER A 39 15.02 7.63 -2.90
CA SER A 39 15.60 7.28 -1.60
C SER A 39 14.56 7.29 -0.49
N LEU A 40 14.96 6.80 0.68
CA LEU A 40 14.19 6.92 1.91
C LEU A 40 14.90 7.91 2.84
N ILE A 41 14.14 8.77 3.51
CA ILE A 41 14.67 9.79 4.42
C ILE A 41 13.93 9.75 5.76
N ASN A 42 14.54 10.39 6.76
CA ASN A 42 13.94 10.62 8.09
C ASN A 42 13.36 9.35 8.75
N PRO A 43 14.18 8.29 8.97
CA PRO A 43 13.72 7.11 9.69
C PRO A 43 13.29 7.50 11.11
N ARG A 44 12.03 7.20 11.45
CA ARG A 44 11.46 7.45 12.79
C ARG A 44 11.10 6.14 13.45
N ASN A 45 11.66 5.90 14.64
CA ASN A 45 11.18 4.85 15.53
C ASN A 45 9.92 5.36 16.25
N VAL A 46 8.84 4.59 16.18
CA VAL A 46 7.58 4.90 16.88
C VAL A 46 7.60 4.25 18.25
N THR A 47 7.62 2.92 18.29
CA THR A 47 7.65 2.16 19.54
C THR A 47 8.28 0.78 19.33
N LYS A 48 8.47 0.06 20.43
CA LYS A 48 8.91 -1.33 20.44
C LYS A 48 7.76 -2.22 20.88
N MET A 49 7.52 -3.26 20.12
CA MET A 49 6.49 -4.27 20.36
C MET A 49 7.09 -5.49 21.06
N GLU A 50 6.24 -6.31 21.67
CA GLU A 50 6.68 -7.56 22.29
C GLU A 50 7.00 -8.61 21.21
N SER A 51 6.17 -8.69 20.16
CA SER A 51 6.34 -9.67 19.09
C SER A 51 7.42 -9.28 18.09
N THR A 52 8.24 -10.24 17.66
CA THR A 52 9.20 -10.07 16.56
C THR A 52 8.51 -9.85 15.21
N PHE A 53 7.34 -10.47 15.03
CA PHE A 53 6.54 -10.37 13.81
C PHE A 53 5.25 -9.61 14.08
N GLY A 54 4.78 -8.88 13.08
CA GLY A 54 3.48 -8.25 13.12
C GLY A 54 3.33 -7.25 12.00
N THR A 55 2.17 -6.60 12.00
CA THR A 55 1.87 -5.47 11.12
C THR A 55 1.29 -4.34 11.95
N TRP A 56 1.58 -3.11 11.54
CA TRP A 56 0.97 -1.91 12.09
C TRP A 56 0.54 -1.05 10.90
N MET A 57 -0.71 -0.62 10.91
CA MET A 57 -1.35 -0.10 9.71
C MET A 57 -2.17 1.14 10.09
N LYS A 58 -2.16 2.13 9.22
CA LYS A 58 -3.20 3.16 9.15
C LYS A 58 -4.09 2.88 7.95
N ASP A 59 -5.28 3.48 7.95
CA ASP A 59 -6.15 3.43 6.78
C ASP A 59 -5.53 4.24 5.64
N THR A 60 -5.31 3.57 4.51
CA THR A 60 -4.67 4.15 3.33
C THR A 60 -5.60 5.04 2.49
N ALA A 61 -6.92 5.04 2.75
CA ALA A 61 -7.92 5.83 2.03
C ALA A 61 -8.59 6.92 2.89
N GLN A 62 -8.70 6.72 4.21
CA GLN A 62 -9.37 7.67 5.10
C GLN A 62 -8.41 8.76 5.63
N LEU A 63 -8.44 9.94 5.00
CA LEU A 63 -7.53 11.05 5.28
C LEU A 63 -7.56 11.53 6.75
N ASN A 64 -8.74 11.54 7.38
CA ASN A 64 -8.91 12.05 8.74
C ASN A 64 -8.91 10.94 9.81
N ASP A 65 -8.70 9.68 9.41
CA ASP A 65 -8.65 8.57 10.35
C ASP A 65 -7.24 8.41 10.90
N GLU A 66 -7.07 8.71 12.18
CA GLU A 66 -5.79 8.59 12.90
C GLU A 66 -5.64 7.27 13.65
N ARG A 67 -6.61 6.37 13.50
CA ARG A 67 -6.53 5.05 14.12
C ARG A 67 -5.38 4.24 13.55
N ILE A 68 -4.87 3.37 14.40
CA ILE A 68 -3.81 2.42 14.08
C ILE A 68 -4.35 1.02 14.35
N TRP A 69 -4.16 0.12 13.41
CA TRP A 69 -4.48 -1.29 13.56
C TRP A 69 -3.21 -2.12 13.63
N VAL A 70 -3.15 -3.03 14.60
CA VAL A 70 -2.00 -3.89 14.82
C VAL A 70 -2.45 -5.35 14.82
N ALA A 71 -1.85 -6.14 13.94
CA ALA A 71 -1.94 -7.60 13.98
C ALA A 71 -0.59 -8.13 14.44
N GLU A 72 -0.54 -8.66 15.67
CA GLU A 72 0.69 -9.21 16.23
C GLU A 72 0.91 -10.65 15.77
N HIS A 73 2.19 -11.03 15.67
CA HIS A 73 2.63 -12.32 15.18
C HIS A 73 2.30 -12.54 13.68
N PHE A 74 2.79 -13.62 13.08
CA PHE A 74 2.50 -13.97 11.69
C PHE A 74 1.21 -14.80 11.54
N SER A 75 0.46 -14.98 12.63
CA SER A 75 -0.84 -15.68 12.61
C SER A 75 -1.63 -15.27 13.84
N GLY A 76 -2.92 -15.04 13.64
CA GLY A 76 -3.84 -14.64 14.70
C GLY A 76 -5.24 -14.44 14.14
N ARG A 77 -6.18 -14.08 15.00
CA ARG A 77 -7.59 -13.81 14.63
C ARG A 77 -8.08 -12.47 15.15
N VAL A 78 -7.24 -11.77 15.90
CA VAL A 78 -7.57 -10.50 16.53
C VAL A 78 -6.65 -9.41 16.02
N VAL A 79 -7.22 -8.23 15.82
CA VAL A 79 -6.49 -7.01 15.50
C VAL A 79 -6.73 -6.03 16.64
N LYS A 80 -5.67 -5.39 17.14
CA LYS A 80 -5.77 -4.30 18.11
C LYS A 80 -6.04 -3.00 17.36
N GLU A 81 -7.06 -2.27 17.77
CA GLU A 81 -7.40 -0.94 17.25
C GLU A 81 -7.02 0.12 18.29
N TYR A 82 -6.18 1.06 17.90
CA TYR A 82 -5.73 2.18 18.73
C TYR A 82 -6.32 3.46 18.16
N ALA A 83 -6.86 4.32 19.02
CA ALA A 83 -7.49 5.57 18.59
C ALA A 83 -6.51 6.59 17.98
N SER A 84 -5.23 6.51 18.34
CA SER A 84 -4.18 7.46 17.92
C SER A 84 -2.78 6.89 18.15
N ILE A 85 -1.75 7.62 17.71
CA ILE A 85 -0.35 7.30 18.03
C ILE A 85 -0.08 7.31 19.54
N ALA A 86 -0.70 8.23 20.29
CA ALA A 86 -0.55 8.31 21.74
C ALA A 86 -1.21 7.11 22.45
N SER A 87 -2.38 6.67 21.96
CA SER A 87 -3.01 5.44 22.43
C SER A 87 -2.14 4.22 22.14
N PHE A 88 -1.48 4.20 20.98
CA PHE A 88 -0.56 3.13 20.60
C PHE A 88 0.69 3.07 21.50
N GLU A 89 1.33 4.21 21.75
CA GLU A 89 2.48 4.32 22.67
C GLU A 89 2.11 3.93 24.11
N ASN A 90 0.89 4.26 24.55
CA ASN A 90 0.38 3.90 25.88
C ASN A 90 -0.25 2.49 25.96
N ASN A 91 -0.19 1.71 24.87
CA ASN A 91 -0.81 0.39 24.73
C ASN A 91 -2.31 0.35 25.12
N SER A 92 -3.05 1.42 24.83
CA SER A 92 -4.50 1.51 25.06
C SER A 92 -5.24 1.19 23.76
N SER A 93 -5.77 -0.03 23.65
CA SER A 93 -6.45 -0.53 22.45
C SER A 93 -7.76 -1.23 22.74
N ASP A 94 -8.62 -1.22 21.73
CA ASP A 94 -9.74 -2.14 21.61
C ASP A 94 -9.33 -3.39 20.82
N VAL A 95 -10.02 -4.51 21.04
CA VAL A 95 -9.75 -5.77 20.35
C VAL A 95 -10.86 -6.08 19.35
N VAL A 96 -10.47 -6.38 18.11
CA VAL A 96 -11.39 -6.73 17.03
C VAL A 96 -11.14 -8.15 16.56
N ASP A 97 -12.13 -9.04 16.70
CA ASP A 97 -12.13 -10.37 16.07
C ASP A 97 -12.49 -10.24 14.57
N VAL A 98 -11.54 -10.60 13.69
CA VAL A 98 -11.71 -10.54 12.23
C VAL A 98 -12.36 -11.81 11.65
N ARG A 99 -12.96 -12.66 12.49
CA ARG A 99 -13.73 -13.89 12.19
C ARG A 99 -12.94 -15.07 11.65
N LYS A 100 -11.89 -14.85 10.87
CA LYS A 100 -11.00 -15.91 10.34
C LYS A 100 -9.56 -15.59 10.68
N PHE A 101 -8.76 -16.64 10.89
CA PHE A 101 -7.34 -16.49 11.16
C PHE A 101 -6.63 -15.86 9.97
N TYR A 102 -5.85 -14.81 10.22
CA TYR A 102 -4.89 -14.26 9.27
C TYR A 102 -3.57 -15.04 9.32
N TYR A 103 -2.79 -14.96 8.25
CA TYR A 103 -1.45 -15.53 8.17
C TYR A 103 -0.47 -14.62 7.43
N GLY A 104 0.80 -14.65 7.84
CA GLY A 104 1.86 -13.78 7.35
C GLY A 104 1.81 -12.38 7.96
N CYS A 105 2.51 -11.45 7.31
CA CYS A 105 2.59 -10.04 7.71
C CYS A 105 2.28 -9.10 6.52
N GLY A 106 1.47 -9.59 5.57
CA GLY A 106 1.15 -8.93 4.30
C GLY A 106 -0.21 -8.24 4.28
N HIS A 107 -0.71 -7.79 5.43
CA HIS A 107 -2.04 -7.21 5.55
C HIS A 107 -2.06 -5.71 5.25
N THR A 108 -3.23 -5.15 4.95
CA THR A 108 -3.43 -3.69 4.88
C THR A 108 -4.80 -3.28 5.39
N VAL A 109 -4.91 -2.04 5.87
CA VAL A 109 -6.19 -1.38 6.13
C VAL A 109 -6.43 -0.35 5.03
N HIS A 110 -7.59 -0.47 4.39
CA HIS A 110 -7.96 0.41 3.29
C HIS A 110 -9.47 0.64 3.27
N ASN A 111 -9.89 1.90 3.40
CA ASN A 111 -11.28 2.32 3.33
C ASN A 111 -12.19 1.57 4.33
N GLY A 112 -11.81 1.57 5.60
CA GLY A 112 -12.57 0.97 6.71
C GLY A 112 -12.55 -0.55 6.76
N SER A 113 -11.71 -1.20 5.96
CA SER A 113 -11.63 -2.65 5.87
C SER A 113 -10.21 -3.19 6.06
N PHE A 114 -10.11 -4.34 6.73
CA PHE A 114 -8.89 -5.13 6.88
C PHE A 114 -8.80 -6.18 5.77
N TYR A 115 -7.72 -6.15 5.00
CA TYR A 115 -7.45 -7.08 3.91
C TYR A 115 -6.31 -8.03 4.31
N TYR A 116 -6.56 -9.34 4.25
CA TYR A 116 -5.63 -10.32 4.78
C TYR A 116 -5.73 -11.71 4.11
N HIS A 117 -4.67 -12.50 4.26
CA HIS A 117 -4.63 -13.91 3.84
C HIS A 117 -5.37 -14.78 4.86
N MET A 118 -6.33 -15.60 4.41
CA MET A 118 -6.95 -16.60 5.27
C MET A 118 -6.02 -17.80 5.48
N ALA A 119 -5.59 -18.00 6.72
CA ALA A 119 -4.66 -19.04 7.11
C ALA A 119 -5.08 -20.43 6.59
N GLY A 120 -4.13 -21.15 5.99
CA GLY A 120 -4.32 -22.52 5.51
C GLY A 120 -5.17 -22.65 4.24
N SER A 121 -5.38 -21.57 3.49
CA SER A 121 -6.14 -21.60 2.23
C SER A 121 -5.51 -20.72 1.16
N SER A 122 -5.91 -20.89 -0.10
CA SER A 122 -5.58 -19.97 -1.21
C SER A 122 -6.47 -18.72 -1.23
N SER A 123 -7.24 -18.47 -0.16
CA SER A 123 -8.23 -17.39 -0.14
C SER A 123 -7.74 -16.19 0.63
N ILE A 124 -8.13 -15.02 0.15
CA ILE A 124 -7.97 -13.74 0.82
C ILE A 124 -9.32 -13.26 1.36
N ALA A 125 -9.27 -12.37 2.34
CA ALA A 125 -10.42 -11.85 3.03
C ALA A 125 -10.40 -10.32 3.09
N ARG A 126 -11.60 -9.73 3.02
CA ARG A 126 -11.88 -8.33 3.34
C ARG A 126 -12.88 -8.29 4.50
N PHE A 127 -12.43 -7.84 5.65
CA PHE A 127 -13.26 -7.65 6.84
C PHE A 127 -13.57 -6.17 7.04
N ASP A 128 -14.83 -5.78 6.97
CA ASP A 128 -15.28 -4.40 7.18
C ASP A 128 -15.42 -4.13 8.69
N PHE A 129 -14.71 -3.14 9.21
CA PHE A 129 -14.66 -2.88 10.65
C PHE A 129 -16.00 -2.41 11.24
N HIS A 130 -16.81 -1.73 10.45
CA HIS A 130 -18.07 -1.12 10.88
C HIS A 130 -19.25 -2.10 10.82
N THR A 131 -19.49 -2.68 9.66
CA THR A 131 -20.57 -3.65 9.41
C THR A 131 -20.23 -5.04 9.93
N ARG A 132 -18.96 -5.29 10.27
CA ARG A 132 -18.40 -6.59 10.67
C ARG A 132 -18.55 -7.66 9.59
N LYS A 133 -18.85 -7.29 8.34
CA LYS A 133 -19.03 -8.24 7.24
C LYS A 133 -17.67 -8.76 6.77
N LEU A 134 -17.61 -10.06 6.50
CA LEU A 134 -16.44 -10.72 5.93
C LEU A 134 -16.76 -11.15 4.51
N HIS A 135 -15.97 -10.68 3.56
CA HIS A 135 -15.96 -11.15 2.18
C HIS A 135 -14.69 -11.95 1.93
N THR A 136 -14.78 -12.98 1.09
CA THR A 136 -13.67 -13.88 0.79
C THR A 136 -13.54 -14.05 -0.72
N LEU A 137 -12.30 -14.16 -1.20
CA LEU A 137 -11.98 -14.38 -2.61
C LEU A 137 -10.88 -15.44 -2.69
N SER A 138 -11.13 -16.52 -3.44
CA SER A 138 -10.10 -17.52 -3.74
C SER A 138 -9.18 -17.02 -4.85
N ILE A 139 -7.87 -17.24 -4.70
CA ILE A 139 -6.87 -16.84 -5.68
C ILE A 139 -6.33 -18.10 -6.37
N ASP A 140 -6.58 -18.18 -7.66
CA ASP A 140 -6.13 -19.29 -8.47
C ASP A 140 -4.61 -19.24 -8.68
N ASN A 141 -4.01 -20.42 -8.84
CA ASN A 141 -2.59 -20.59 -9.16
C ASN A 141 -1.64 -19.88 -8.18
N ALA A 142 -1.99 -19.79 -6.90
CA ALA A 142 -1.17 -19.15 -5.87
C ALA A 142 -0.60 -20.16 -4.87
N LEU A 143 0.69 -20.03 -4.56
CA LEU A 143 1.33 -20.74 -3.45
C LEU A 143 0.78 -20.25 -2.11
N HIS A 144 0.34 -21.19 -1.27
CA HIS A 144 -0.33 -20.86 0.00
C HIS A 144 -0.11 -21.89 1.12
N HIS A 145 0.75 -22.89 0.91
CA HIS A 145 1.05 -23.95 1.88
C HIS A 145 2.49 -24.46 1.74
N SER A 146 2.84 -25.49 2.52
CA SER A 146 4.15 -26.19 2.45
C SER A 146 5.37 -25.31 2.67
N LEU A 147 5.23 -24.18 3.39
CA LEU A 147 6.30 -23.20 3.62
C LEU A 147 6.82 -22.57 2.30
N ALA A 148 6.08 -22.70 1.21
CA ALA A 148 6.40 -22.15 -0.10
C ALA A 148 6.02 -20.66 -0.17
N TYR A 149 6.61 -19.86 0.73
CA TYR A 149 6.28 -18.45 0.90
C TYR A 149 6.63 -17.62 -0.34
N LEU A 150 5.83 -16.57 -0.58
CA LEU A 150 6.22 -15.45 -1.43
C LEU A 150 7.42 -14.74 -0.79
N LEU A 151 7.28 -14.35 0.48
CA LEU A 151 8.31 -13.65 1.26
C LEU A 151 8.71 -14.53 2.44
N TYR A 152 9.85 -15.21 2.30
CA TYR A 152 10.31 -16.20 3.29
C TYR A 152 10.58 -15.56 4.65
N ASN A 153 11.23 -14.39 4.66
CA ASN A 153 11.66 -13.69 5.89
C ASN A 153 10.48 -13.35 6.80
N SER A 154 9.33 -13.00 6.23
CA SER A 154 8.10 -12.61 6.94
C SER A 154 7.03 -13.72 7.02
N LYS A 155 7.31 -14.93 6.49
CA LYS A 155 6.35 -16.04 6.38
C LYS A 155 5.06 -15.62 5.66
N THR A 156 5.17 -14.81 4.61
CA THR A 156 4.02 -14.23 3.93
C THR A 156 3.80 -14.93 2.58
N TYR A 157 2.58 -15.44 2.35
CA TYR A 157 2.16 -15.99 1.05
C TYR A 157 1.52 -14.92 0.16
N PHE A 158 0.66 -14.09 0.74
CA PHE A 158 -0.05 -13.03 0.06
C PHE A 158 0.21 -11.70 0.73
N LYS A 159 0.47 -10.67 -0.07
CA LYS A 159 0.70 -9.32 0.40
C LYS A 159 -0.21 -8.33 -0.31
N PHE A 160 -1.05 -7.67 0.45
CA PHE A 160 -1.83 -6.55 -0.04
C PHE A 160 -0.99 -5.28 -0.09
N ALA A 161 -1.28 -4.45 -1.08
CA ALA A 161 -0.80 -3.08 -1.17
C ALA A 161 -1.92 -2.20 -1.74
N ALA A 162 -2.05 -0.98 -1.22
CA ALA A 162 -2.92 0.04 -1.78
C ALA A 162 -2.07 1.26 -2.06
N ASP A 163 -2.23 1.85 -3.25
CA ASP A 163 -1.49 3.03 -3.68
C ASP A 163 -2.42 3.96 -4.47
N GLU A 164 -1.84 4.94 -5.15
CA GLU A 164 -2.56 5.91 -5.98
C GLU A 164 -3.30 5.27 -7.17
N ASN A 165 -2.91 4.06 -7.59
CA ASN A 165 -3.39 3.41 -8.80
C ASN A 165 -4.32 2.22 -8.54
N GLY A 166 -4.46 1.80 -7.28
CA GLY A 166 -5.50 0.86 -6.89
C GLY A 166 -5.13 -0.02 -5.71
N LEU A 167 -5.88 -1.13 -5.62
CA LEU A 167 -5.66 -2.19 -4.65
C LEU A 167 -5.02 -3.39 -5.36
N TRP A 168 -3.93 -3.88 -4.78
CA TRP A 168 -3.09 -4.91 -5.37
C TRP A 168 -2.90 -6.07 -4.40
N LEU A 169 -2.72 -7.25 -4.96
CA LEU A 169 -2.33 -8.46 -4.24
C LEU A 169 -1.08 -9.04 -4.88
N ILE A 170 0.02 -9.05 -4.14
CA ILE A 170 1.28 -9.68 -4.52
C ILE A 170 1.27 -11.11 -3.97
N PHE A 171 1.53 -12.09 -4.82
CA PHE A 171 1.63 -13.51 -4.45
C PHE A 171 2.63 -14.24 -5.34
N ALA A 172 2.99 -15.46 -4.97
CA ALA A 172 3.83 -16.30 -5.81
C ALA A 172 2.97 -17.29 -6.60
N SER A 173 3.20 -17.36 -7.90
CA SER A 173 2.55 -18.30 -8.81
C SER A 173 2.94 -19.74 -8.47
N SER A 174 1.96 -20.64 -8.42
CA SER A 174 2.20 -22.09 -8.24
C SER A 174 2.59 -22.81 -9.53
N VAL A 175 2.64 -22.09 -10.65
CA VAL A 175 2.97 -22.65 -11.97
C VAL A 175 4.47 -22.51 -12.26
N ASP A 176 5.06 -21.37 -11.91
CA ASP A 176 6.42 -20.99 -12.30
C ASP A 176 7.24 -20.34 -11.17
N ASP A 177 6.73 -20.32 -9.93
CA ASP A 177 7.38 -19.74 -8.75
C ASP A 177 7.74 -18.24 -8.87
N SER A 178 7.16 -17.55 -9.85
CA SER A 178 7.36 -16.12 -10.08
C SER A 178 6.45 -15.25 -9.20
N ILE A 179 6.89 -14.03 -8.92
CA ILE A 179 6.05 -13.00 -8.29
C ILE A 179 5.00 -12.56 -9.30
N THR A 180 3.74 -12.71 -8.92
CA THR A 180 2.57 -12.25 -9.67
C THR A 180 1.82 -11.21 -8.86
N VAL A 181 1.30 -10.19 -9.53
CA VAL A 181 0.47 -9.15 -8.91
C VAL A 181 -0.93 -9.21 -9.52
N ALA A 182 -1.95 -9.37 -8.69
CA ALA A 182 -3.34 -9.21 -9.08
C ALA A 182 -3.82 -7.80 -8.74
N GLN A 183 -4.48 -7.14 -9.69
CA GLN A 183 -5.25 -5.92 -9.42
C GLN A 183 -6.65 -6.33 -8.94
N LEU A 184 -7.16 -5.65 -7.91
CA LEU A 184 -8.44 -5.95 -7.30
C LEU A 184 -9.43 -4.80 -7.49
N ASP A 185 -10.66 -5.13 -7.89
CA ASP A 185 -11.78 -4.20 -7.78
C ASP A 185 -12.21 -4.11 -6.32
N GLN A 186 -12.13 -2.91 -5.75
CA GLN A 186 -12.43 -2.69 -4.34
C GLN A 186 -13.92 -2.87 -4.03
N LYS A 187 -14.83 -2.56 -4.96
CA LYS A 187 -16.28 -2.58 -4.73
C LYS A 187 -16.78 -4.02 -4.71
N THR A 188 -16.42 -4.82 -5.69
CA THR A 188 -16.84 -6.21 -5.85
C THR A 188 -15.96 -7.20 -5.12
N PHE A 189 -14.74 -6.79 -4.73
CA PHE A 189 -13.71 -7.67 -4.14
C PHE A 189 -13.42 -8.87 -5.06
N SER A 190 -13.05 -8.57 -6.31
CA SER A 190 -12.70 -9.54 -7.35
C SER A 190 -11.41 -9.15 -8.06
N VAL A 191 -10.72 -10.12 -8.66
CA VAL A 191 -9.55 -9.84 -9.50
C VAL A 191 -9.99 -9.23 -10.84
N THR A 192 -9.33 -8.16 -11.26
CA THR A 192 -9.53 -7.53 -12.58
C THR A 192 -8.48 -7.95 -13.59
N SER A 193 -7.24 -8.15 -13.14
CA SER A 193 -6.12 -8.59 -13.98
C SER A 193 -5.01 -9.23 -13.18
N TYR A 194 -4.26 -10.14 -13.81
CA TYR A 194 -3.01 -10.69 -13.28
C TYR A 194 -1.82 -10.18 -14.10
N ILE A 195 -0.73 -9.82 -13.40
CA ILE A 195 0.50 -9.31 -13.98
C ILE A 195 1.64 -10.21 -13.50
N ASN A 196 2.19 -11.01 -14.42
CA ASN A 196 3.38 -11.81 -14.14
C ASN A 196 4.62 -10.93 -14.28
N THR A 197 5.39 -10.77 -13.21
CA THR A 197 6.61 -9.95 -13.21
C THR A 197 7.82 -10.69 -13.74
N THR A 198 7.72 -12.02 -13.91
CA THR A 198 8.80 -12.98 -14.20
C THR A 198 9.91 -13.03 -13.15
N TYR A 199 9.80 -12.24 -12.07
CA TYR A 199 10.81 -12.17 -11.02
C TYR A 199 10.66 -13.36 -10.06
N PRO A 200 11.70 -14.17 -9.82
CA PRO A 200 11.59 -15.35 -8.97
C PRO A 200 11.43 -14.95 -7.50
N ARG A 201 10.45 -15.54 -6.81
CA ARG A 201 10.20 -15.26 -5.37
C ARG A 201 11.41 -15.51 -4.48
N THR A 202 12.30 -16.43 -4.87
CA THR A 202 13.51 -16.80 -4.13
C THR A 202 14.56 -15.69 -4.05
N LYS A 203 14.44 -14.64 -4.88
CA LYS A 203 15.30 -13.45 -4.85
C LYS A 203 14.69 -12.27 -4.09
N ALA A 204 13.50 -12.43 -3.50
CA ALA A 204 12.79 -11.36 -2.80
C ALA A 204 12.85 -11.56 -1.29
N GLY A 205 13.26 -10.53 -0.55
CA GLY A 205 13.10 -10.48 0.91
C GLY A 205 11.69 -10.02 1.31
N ASN A 206 11.28 -8.89 0.74
CA ASN A 206 10.01 -8.21 0.91
C ASN A 206 9.64 -7.42 -0.36
N ALA A 207 8.45 -6.83 -0.38
CA ALA A 207 8.00 -6.01 -1.50
C ALA A 207 6.96 -4.98 -1.04
N PHE A 208 6.77 -3.92 -1.83
CA PHE A 208 5.69 -2.93 -1.66
C PHE A 208 5.35 -2.29 -3.02
N ILE A 209 4.22 -1.59 -3.11
CA ILE A 209 3.79 -0.89 -4.34
C ILE A 209 3.56 0.57 -4.00
N ALA A 210 4.09 1.47 -4.84
CA ALA A 210 3.83 2.90 -4.79
C ALA A 210 3.74 3.43 -6.23
N CYS A 211 2.79 4.32 -6.52
CA CYS A 211 2.62 4.92 -7.85
C CYS A 211 2.57 3.91 -9.03
N GLY A 212 1.98 2.74 -8.83
CA GLY A 212 1.81 1.68 -9.83
C GLY A 212 3.09 0.90 -10.10
N VAL A 213 4.12 1.07 -9.28
CA VAL A 213 5.40 0.38 -9.39
C VAL A 213 5.59 -0.55 -8.21
N LEU A 214 5.80 -1.83 -8.50
CA LEU A 214 6.23 -2.82 -7.52
C LEU A 214 7.72 -2.63 -7.25
N TYR A 215 8.10 -2.52 -5.98
CA TYR A 215 9.48 -2.48 -5.51
C TYR A 215 9.76 -3.73 -4.68
N VAL A 216 10.86 -4.42 -4.97
CA VAL A 216 11.25 -5.69 -4.33
C VAL A 216 12.63 -5.55 -3.71
N THR A 217 12.76 -5.96 -2.46
CA THR A 217 14.02 -5.95 -1.72
C THR A 217 14.85 -7.18 -2.02
N ASP A 218 16.17 -7.07 -1.82
CA ASP A 218 17.07 -8.21 -1.78
C ASP A 218 16.71 -9.18 -0.63
N THR A 219 17.25 -10.39 -0.66
CA THR A 219 16.93 -11.44 0.33
C THR A 219 17.34 -11.10 1.77
N LYS A 220 18.19 -10.08 1.96
CA LYS A 220 18.59 -9.58 3.29
C LYS A 220 17.74 -8.40 3.77
N ASP A 221 16.80 -7.94 2.97
CA ASP A 221 15.95 -6.78 3.27
C ASP A 221 16.75 -5.52 3.60
N THR A 222 17.81 -5.26 2.83
CA THR A 222 18.71 -4.11 3.00
C THR A 222 18.57 -3.08 1.89
N ARG A 223 18.22 -3.52 0.68
CA ARG A 223 18.12 -2.65 -0.51
C ARG A 223 16.95 -3.05 -1.40
N VAL A 224 16.35 -2.07 -2.06
CA VAL A 224 15.51 -2.33 -3.23
C VAL A 224 16.43 -2.60 -4.42
N THR A 225 16.24 -3.75 -5.05
CA THR A 225 17.12 -4.25 -6.14
C THR A 225 16.35 -4.61 -7.41
N PHE A 226 15.02 -4.65 -7.34
CA PHE A 226 14.16 -4.86 -8.50
C PHE A 226 12.93 -3.98 -8.39
N ALA A 227 12.49 -3.45 -9.52
CA ALA A 227 11.25 -2.71 -9.64
C ALA A 227 10.54 -3.03 -10.96
N PHE A 228 9.20 -2.97 -10.95
CA PHE A 228 8.35 -3.34 -12.08
C PHE A 228 7.17 -2.38 -12.21
N ASP A 229 7.05 -1.71 -13.35
CA ASP A 229 5.92 -0.85 -13.68
C ASP A 229 4.72 -1.74 -14.03
N LEU A 230 3.76 -1.82 -13.11
CA LEU A 230 2.60 -2.69 -13.22
C LEU A 230 1.64 -2.23 -14.32
N LEU A 231 1.60 -0.94 -14.59
CA LEU A 231 0.72 -0.34 -15.59
C LEU A 231 1.26 -0.54 -17.01
N LYS A 232 2.59 -0.53 -17.17
CA LYS A 232 3.28 -0.75 -18.45
C LYS A 232 3.73 -2.20 -18.66
N GLY A 233 3.62 -3.05 -17.64
CA GLY A 233 3.99 -4.45 -17.73
C GLY A 233 5.49 -4.69 -17.98
N LYS A 234 6.37 -3.84 -17.43
CA LYS A 234 7.83 -3.96 -17.69
C LYS A 234 8.70 -3.59 -16.48
N PRO A 235 9.91 -4.17 -16.34
CA PRO A 235 10.87 -3.77 -15.34
C PRO A 235 11.29 -2.30 -15.48
N VAL A 236 11.61 -1.66 -14.35
CA VAL A 236 12.20 -0.32 -14.30
C VAL A 236 13.48 -0.34 -13.48
N ASN A 237 14.46 0.46 -13.89
CA ASN A 237 15.78 0.47 -13.27
C ASN A 237 15.80 1.42 -12.06
N VAL A 238 15.56 0.88 -10.87
CA VAL A 238 15.60 1.62 -9.60
C VAL A 238 16.31 0.78 -8.54
N THR A 239 17.22 1.42 -7.80
CA THR A 239 17.82 0.83 -6.59
C THR A 239 18.09 1.90 -5.55
N PHE A 240 17.84 1.57 -4.28
CA PHE A 240 18.16 2.43 -3.14
C PHE A 240 18.28 1.60 -1.86
N ASP A 241 18.93 2.17 -0.86
CA ASP A 241 19.07 1.57 0.46
C ASP A 241 17.75 1.66 1.25
N LEU A 242 17.40 0.55 1.91
CA LEU A 242 16.24 0.47 2.80
C LEU A 242 16.66 0.62 4.26
N ARG A 243 17.58 -0.24 4.73
CA ARG A 243 18.01 -0.30 6.12
C ARG A 243 19.34 -1.05 6.28
N SER A 244 19.97 -0.87 7.42
CA SER A 244 21.16 -1.65 7.81
C SER A 244 20.85 -3.15 7.90
N PRO A 245 21.82 -4.03 7.57
CA PRO A 245 21.64 -5.48 7.67
C PRO A 245 21.42 -5.94 9.11
N GLY A 246 20.63 -7.00 9.26
CA GLY A 246 20.41 -7.68 10.54
C GLY A 246 18.94 -7.74 10.91
N GLY A 247 18.55 -8.81 11.60
CA GLY A 247 17.18 -8.97 12.06
C GLY A 247 16.15 -9.28 10.97
N VAL A 248 14.92 -9.49 11.44
CA VAL A 248 13.78 -9.88 10.59
C VAL A 248 12.97 -8.63 10.22
N LEU A 249 12.79 -8.40 8.92
CA LEU A 249 11.81 -7.45 8.41
C LEU A 249 10.45 -8.16 8.24
N ALA A 250 9.56 -8.00 9.22
CA ALA A 250 8.24 -8.63 9.19
C ALA A 250 7.30 -7.91 8.22
N MET A 251 7.28 -6.57 8.25
CA MET A 251 6.37 -5.76 7.44
C MET A 251 7.11 -4.61 6.77
N LEU A 252 6.73 -4.31 5.53
CA LEU A 252 7.16 -3.16 4.74
C LEU A 252 5.97 -2.74 3.87
N SER A 253 5.30 -1.64 4.17
CA SER A 253 4.09 -1.24 3.44
C SER A 253 4.13 0.24 3.09
N TYR A 254 3.72 0.59 1.88
CA TYR A 254 3.57 1.99 1.47
C TYR A 254 2.17 2.49 1.80
N SER A 255 2.09 3.78 2.16
CA SER A 255 0.83 4.48 2.36
C SER A 255 0.78 5.70 1.44
N PRO A 256 -0.18 5.76 0.49
CA PRO A 256 -0.35 6.93 -0.38
C PRO A 256 -0.88 8.16 0.38
N LYS A 257 -1.51 7.95 1.55
CA LYS A 257 -2.06 9.01 2.41
C LYS A 257 -0.98 10.02 2.85
N ASP A 258 0.19 9.51 3.21
CA ASP A 258 1.27 10.29 3.81
C ASP A 258 2.61 10.10 3.09
N ARG A 259 2.68 9.26 2.05
CA ARG A 259 3.90 8.91 1.32
C ARG A 259 5.00 8.35 2.24
N HIS A 260 4.62 7.54 3.23
CA HIS A 260 5.56 6.85 4.10
C HIS A 260 5.63 5.35 3.80
N LEU A 261 6.77 4.76 4.13
CA LEU A 261 6.88 3.32 4.36
C LEU A 261 6.70 3.02 5.85
N TYR A 262 5.71 2.21 6.14
CA TYR A 262 5.44 1.62 7.44
C TYR A 262 6.21 0.32 7.55
N VAL A 263 6.98 0.17 8.63
CA VAL A 263 7.94 -0.92 8.80
C VAL A 263 7.80 -1.59 10.16
N TRP A 264 7.89 -2.91 10.17
CA TRP A 264 8.08 -3.72 11.39
C TRP A 264 9.41 -4.46 11.28
N ASP A 265 10.42 -3.95 11.97
CA ASP A 265 11.81 -4.42 11.92
C ASP A 265 12.26 -4.95 13.29
N GLN A 266 12.30 -6.28 13.42
CA GLN A 266 12.69 -6.99 14.64
C GLN A 266 12.08 -6.39 15.92
N SER A 267 10.75 -6.35 15.97
CA SER A 267 9.93 -5.76 17.03
C SER A 267 9.86 -4.23 17.06
N TYR A 268 10.66 -3.51 16.28
CA TYR A 268 10.55 -2.05 16.20
C TYR A 268 9.60 -1.63 15.10
N VAL A 269 8.71 -0.73 15.46
CA VAL A 269 7.73 -0.15 14.56
C VAL A 269 8.25 1.19 14.08
N ARG A 270 8.41 1.35 12.76
CA ARG A 270 9.16 2.47 12.16
C ARG A 270 8.46 3.07 10.96
N LEU A 271 8.75 4.33 10.70
CA LEU A 271 8.35 5.07 9.50
C LEU A 271 9.58 5.53 8.73
N TYR A 272 9.49 5.49 7.40
CA TYR A 272 10.41 6.17 6.49
C TYR A 272 9.62 7.10 5.60
N VAL A 273 10.09 8.33 5.40
CA VAL A 273 9.54 9.22 4.38
C VAL A 273 10.08 8.77 3.03
N VAL A 274 9.20 8.62 2.05
CA VAL A 274 9.58 8.30 0.66
C VAL A 274 9.92 9.59 -0.06
N HIS A 275 11.08 9.61 -0.72
CA HIS A 275 11.53 10.71 -1.56
C HIS A 275 11.53 10.25 -3.03
N PHE A 276 10.69 10.89 -3.86
CA PHE A 276 10.55 10.57 -5.27
C PHE A 276 11.55 11.35 -6.13
N ILE A 277 11.86 10.84 -7.33
CA ILE A 277 12.78 11.52 -8.26
C ILE A 277 12.26 12.92 -8.64
N ASN A 278 10.94 13.09 -8.73
CA ASN A 278 10.29 14.33 -9.11
C ASN A 278 10.02 15.31 -7.95
N ASP A 279 10.51 15.03 -6.74
CA ASP A 279 10.39 15.97 -5.62
C ASP A 279 11.43 17.12 -5.71
N GLU A 280 12.24 17.17 -6.78
CA GLU A 280 13.13 18.28 -7.17
C GLU A 280 12.43 19.30 -8.08
#